data_AF-A0A9E2JS23-F1
#
_entry.id   AF-A0A9E2JS23-F1
#
_cell.length_a   1.000
_cell.length_b   1.000
_cell.length_c   1.000
_cell.angle_alpha   90.00
_cell.angle_beta   90.00
_cell.angle_gamma   90.00
#
_symmetry.space_group_name_H-M   'P 1'
#
loop_
_entity.id
_entity.type
_entity.pdbx_description
1 polymer ?
#
loop_
_entity_poly.entity_id
_entity_poly.type
_entity_poly.pdbx_seq_one_letter_code
_entity_poly.pdbx_strand_id
1 'polypeptide(L)'
;MSKREVWGFKIRTSPSGKRIWPSELKREATRRLREDGMSPGDVAAELDAHECLVRKWWVADRRERGEQIAVDGPAFAQVSVESAFALAATQTPAAGIGSAGSAHLYMGGICLQFPLSIDEVDLLKLIRVAGQ
;
A
#
# COMPACT_ATOMS: atom_id res chain seq x y z
N MET A 1 -22.48 32.48 -11.77
CA MET A 1 -21.42 31.44 -11.83
C MET A 1 -20.07 32.12 -11.89
N SER A 2 -19.32 32.13 -10.80
CA SER A 2 -17.97 32.72 -10.78
C SER A 2 -17.00 31.80 -11.50
N LYS A 3 -16.41 32.30 -12.60
CA LYS A 3 -15.36 31.63 -13.37
C LYS A 3 -14.02 32.16 -12.86
N ARG A 4 -13.20 31.28 -12.30
CA ARG A 4 -11.80 31.59 -11.98
C ARG A 4 -10.91 30.88 -12.98
N GLU A 5 -9.80 31.50 -13.35
CA GLU A 5 -8.79 30.91 -14.21
C GLU A 5 -7.47 30.81 -13.46
N VAL A 6 -6.83 29.63 -13.50
CA VAL A 6 -5.51 29.39 -12.92
C VAL A 6 -4.72 28.54 -13.90
N TRP A 7 -3.51 28.98 -14.27
CA TRP A 7 -2.65 28.32 -15.27
C TRP A 7 -3.34 28.06 -16.62
N GLY A 8 -4.26 28.93 -17.03
CA GLY A 8 -5.07 28.77 -18.25
C GLY A 8 -6.29 27.85 -18.11
N PHE A 9 -6.49 27.22 -16.95
CA PHE A 9 -7.64 26.33 -16.71
C PHE A 9 -8.79 27.05 -16.02
N LYS A 10 -9.98 26.92 -16.60
CA LYS A 10 -11.22 27.52 -16.07
C LYS A 10 -11.83 26.64 -14.98
N ILE A 11 -11.76 27.10 -13.74
CA ILE A 11 -12.42 26.50 -12.58
C ILE A 11 -13.83 27.06 -12.49
N ARG A 12 -14.82 26.17 -12.69
CA ARG A 12 -16.23 26.51 -12.54
C ARG A 12 -16.67 26.20 -11.12
N THR A 13 -17.70 26.91 -10.66
CA THR A 13 -18.37 26.61 -9.41
C THR A 13 -19.74 26.02 -9.72
N SER A 14 -20.09 24.90 -9.08
CA SER A 14 -21.42 24.29 -9.17
C SER A 14 -22.50 25.21 -8.59
N PRO A 15 -23.78 24.98 -8.88
CA PRO A 15 -24.88 25.70 -8.21
C PRO A 15 -24.85 25.57 -6.68
N SER A 16 -24.28 24.49 -6.15
CA SER A 16 -24.08 24.24 -4.72
C SER A 16 -22.83 24.91 -4.11
N GLY A 17 -22.11 25.73 -4.88
CA GLY A 17 -20.92 26.44 -4.38
C GLY A 17 -19.62 25.63 -4.40
N LYS A 18 -19.64 24.37 -4.85
CA LYS A 18 -18.43 23.53 -4.93
C LYS A 18 -17.62 23.85 -6.19
N ARG A 19 -16.30 23.95 -6.05
CA ARG A 19 -15.40 24.08 -7.21
C ARG A 19 -15.36 22.77 -8.00
N ILE A 20 -15.48 22.87 -9.31
CA ILE A 20 -15.34 21.78 -10.28
C ILE A 20 -13.93 21.87 -10.84
N TRP A 21 -13.11 20.87 -10.52
CA TRP A 21 -11.71 20.80 -10.90
C TRP A 21 -11.56 19.97 -12.19
N PRO A 22 -11.17 20.60 -13.32
CA PRO A 22 -10.94 19.88 -14.58
C PRO A 22 -9.87 18.80 -14.43
N SER A 23 -9.99 17.69 -15.18
CA SER A 23 -9.00 16.60 -15.18
C SER A 23 -7.61 17.08 -15.59
N GLU A 24 -7.53 17.94 -16.60
CA GLU A 24 -6.26 18.53 -17.07
C GLU A 24 -5.59 19.38 -15.99
N LEU A 25 -6.36 20.17 -15.24
CA LEU A 25 -5.83 20.93 -14.10
C LEU A 25 -5.26 20.01 -13.03
N LYS A 26 -5.92 18.89 -12.72
CA LYS A 26 -5.40 17.91 -11.75
C LYS A 26 -4.09 17.29 -12.24
N ARG A 27 -4.00 16.92 -13.53
CA ARG A 27 -2.78 16.39 -14.14
C ARG A 27 -1.65 17.42 -14.10
N GLU A 28 -1.95 18.67 -14.40
CA GLU A 28 -0.95 19.73 -14.35
C GLU A 28 -0.49 20.00 -12.91
N ALA A 29 -1.41 19.98 -11.93
CA ALA A 29 -1.06 20.10 -10.52
C ALA A 29 -0.09 18.99 -10.09
N THR A 30 -0.34 17.73 -10.46
CA THR A 30 0.55 16.62 -10.11
C THR A 30 1.86 16.62 -10.92
N ARG A 31 1.85 17.14 -12.16
CA ARG A 31 3.07 17.41 -12.93
C ARG A 31 3.99 18.36 -12.17
N ARG A 32 3.48 19.48 -11.65
CA ARG A 32 4.29 20.46 -10.88
C ARG A 32 4.89 19.87 -9.61
N LEU A 33 4.15 19.01 -8.91
CA LEU A 33 4.68 18.29 -7.73
C LEU A 33 5.87 17.39 -8.10
N ARG A 34 5.78 16.71 -9.24
CA ARG A 34 6.76 15.71 -9.69
C ARG A 34 7.98 16.32 -10.37
N GLU A 35 7.75 17.24 -11.30
CA GLU A 35 8.76 17.76 -12.21
C GLU A 35 9.34 19.07 -11.72
N ASP A 36 8.49 19.95 -11.20
CA ASP A 36 8.88 21.29 -10.74
C ASP A 36 9.26 21.28 -9.24
N GLY A 37 9.06 20.15 -8.54
CA GLY A 37 9.41 19.96 -7.13
C GLY A 37 8.58 20.79 -6.16
N MET A 38 7.42 21.30 -6.58
CA MET A 38 6.58 22.16 -5.74
C MET A 38 5.97 21.37 -4.58
N SER A 39 5.82 22.03 -3.43
CA SER A 39 5.11 21.43 -2.31
C SER A 39 3.59 21.38 -2.59
N PRO A 40 2.85 20.40 -2.01
CA PRO A 40 1.39 20.38 -2.11
C PRO A 40 0.72 21.66 -1.58
N GLY A 41 1.36 22.32 -0.61
CA GLY A 41 0.88 23.57 0.00
C GLY A 41 0.93 24.74 -0.98
N ASP A 42 2.04 24.89 -1.70
CA ASP A 42 2.22 25.97 -2.69
C ASP A 42 1.21 25.84 -3.83
N VAL A 43 1.07 24.63 -4.37
CA VAL A 43 0.08 24.33 -5.41
C VAL A 43 -1.34 24.57 -4.92
N ALA A 44 -1.65 24.22 -3.67
CA ALA A 44 -2.95 24.48 -3.07
C ALA A 44 -3.22 26.00 -2.92
N ALA A 45 -2.22 26.79 -2.53
CA ALA A 45 -2.34 28.23 -2.40
C ALA A 45 -2.65 28.90 -3.74
N GLU A 46 -1.95 28.54 -4.82
CA GLU A 46 -2.19 29.09 -6.16
C GLU A 46 -3.60 28.76 -6.68
N LEU A 47 -4.04 27.52 -6.44
CA LEU A 47 -5.37 27.06 -6.80
C LEU A 47 -6.47 27.60 -5.87
N ASP A 48 -6.10 28.19 -4.73
CA ASP A 48 -6.99 28.45 -3.60
C ASP A 48 -7.81 27.20 -3.28
N ALA A 49 -7.13 26.08 -3.10
CA ALA A 49 -7.68 24.80 -2.75
C ALA A 49 -7.18 24.39 -1.36
N HIS A 50 -7.86 23.44 -0.75
CA HIS A 50 -7.33 22.82 0.46
C HIS A 50 -6.22 21.83 0.09
N GLU A 51 -5.09 21.87 0.78
CA GLU A 51 -3.91 21.04 0.51
C GLU A 51 -4.22 19.53 0.43
N CYS A 52 -5.05 19.03 1.36
CA CYS A 52 -5.55 17.65 1.34
C CYS A 52 -6.11 17.22 -0.04
N LEU A 53 -6.74 18.12 -0.79
CA LEU A 53 -7.26 17.82 -2.12
C LEU A 53 -6.14 17.56 -3.14
N VAL A 54 -5.09 18.38 -3.11
CA VAL A 54 -3.90 18.22 -3.97
C VAL A 54 -3.18 16.91 -3.64
N ARG A 55 -3.04 16.58 -2.35
CA ARG A 55 -2.46 15.30 -1.92
C ARG A 55 -3.26 14.09 -2.44
N LYS A 56 -4.59 14.18 -2.47
CA LYS A 56 -5.45 13.12 -3.05
C LYS A 56 -5.21 12.96 -4.54
N TRP A 57 -5.05 14.05 -5.29
CA TRP A 57 -4.73 13.98 -6.71
C TRP A 57 -3.35 13.37 -6.95
N TRP A 58 -2.36 13.75 -6.14
CA TRP A 58 -1.03 13.16 -6.20
C TRP A 58 -1.05 11.64 -6.00
N VAL A 59 -1.77 11.17 -4.98
CA VAL A 59 -1.95 9.73 -4.75
C VAL A 59 -2.69 9.06 -5.91
N ALA A 60 -3.74 9.65 -6.45
CA ALA A 60 -4.47 9.07 -7.59
C ALA A 60 -3.58 8.95 -8.84
N ASP A 61 -2.84 10.00 -9.16
CA ASP A 61 -1.92 10.06 -10.30
C ASP A 61 -0.77 9.04 -10.19
N ARG A 62 -0.20 8.86 -8.98
CA ARG A 62 0.75 7.77 -8.71
C ARG A 62 0.15 6.38 -8.95
N ARG A 63 -1.10 6.14 -8.51
CA ARG A 63 -1.80 4.86 -8.76
C ARG A 63 -2.05 4.63 -10.24
N GLU A 64 -2.46 5.65 -10.99
CA GLU A 64 -2.69 5.55 -12.45
C GLU A 64 -1.40 5.18 -13.20
N ARG A 65 -0.24 5.65 -12.74
CA ARG A 65 1.06 5.28 -13.32
C ARG A 65 1.55 3.88 -12.94
N GLY A 66 0.83 3.17 -12.06
CA GLY A 66 1.29 1.89 -11.54
C GLY A 66 2.50 2.01 -10.60
N GLU A 67 2.79 3.22 -10.07
CA GLU A 67 3.72 3.30 -8.96
C GLU A 67 3.12 2.54 -7.78
N GLN A 68 3.88 1.59 -7.24
CA GLN A 68 3.56 1.08 -5.92
C GLN A 68 3.65 2.25 -4.96
N ILE A 69 2.48 2.82 -4.65
CA ILE A 69 2.31 3.59 -3.44
C ILE A 69 2.45 2.52 -2.37
N ALA A 70 3.68 2.37 -1.88
CA ALA A 70 3.92 1.89 -0.54
C ALA A 70 3.20 2.89 0.38
N VAL A 71 1.88 2.72 0.48
CA VAL A 71 1.25 2.73 1.79
C VAL A 71 2.09 1.71 2.53
N ASP A 72 2.66 2.06 3.69
CA ASP A 72 3.14 1.03 4.61
C ASP A 72 2.14 -0.11 4.52
N GLY A 73 2.59 -1.23 3.95
CA GLY A 73 1.69 -2.29 3.55
C GLY A 73 0.89 -2.72 4.78
N PRO A 74 -0.19 -3.50 4.64
CA PRO A 74 -0.61 -4.28 5.80
C PRO A 74 0.65 -4.92 6.41
N ALA A 75 0.80 -4.86 7.74
CA ALA A 75 1.98 -5.31 8.48
C ALA A 75 2.27 -6.83 8.34
N PHE A 76 1.67 -7.46 7.34
CA PHE A 76 1.62 -8.88 7.10
C PHE A 76 1.91 -9.13 5.62
N ALA A 77 2.91 -9.95 5.36
CA ALA A 77 3.22 -10.48 4.04
C ALA A 77 2.42 -11.77 3.81
N GLN A 78 1.80 -11.90 2.63
CA GLN A 78 1.23 -13.17 2.19
C GLN A 78 2.36 -14.14 1.86
N VAL A 79 2.49 -15.23 2.62
CA VAL A 79 3.40 -16.32 2.31
C VAL A 79 2.61 -17.41 1.58
N SER A 80 2.83 -17.54 0.27
CA SER A 80 2.37 -18.72 -0.48
C SER A 80 3.41 -19.82 -0.31
N VAL A 81 3.10 -20.83 0.49
CA VAL A 81 3.90 -22.07 0.55
C VAL A 81 3.45 -22.95 -0.61
N GLU A 82 4.29 -23.07 -1.63
CA GLU A 82 4.10 -24.09 -2.66
C GLU A 82 4.33 -25.45 -1.99
N SER A 83 3.24 -26.19 -1.79
CA SER A 83 3.30 -27.55 -1.25
C SER A 83 3.96 -28.43 -2.30
N ALA A 84 5.28 -28.60 -2.18
CA ALA A 84 6.02 -29.58 -2.95
C ALA A 84 5.66 -30.99 -2.45
N PHE A 85 4.50 -31.48 -2.88
CA PHE A 85 4.20 -32.91 -2.89
C PHE A 85 4.16 -33.39 -4.33
N ALA A 86 4.86 -34.52 -4.57
CA ALA A 86 5.03 -35.28 -5.81
C ALA A 86 6.24 -34.84 -6.68
N LEU A 87 7.26 -35.64 -7.02
CA LEU A 87 7.49 -37.11 -7.03
C LEU A 87 9.00 -37.39 -7.17
N ALA A 88 9.53 -38.41 -6.48
CA ALA A 88 10.31 -39.50 -7.07
C ALA A 88 10.91 -40.42 -5.98
N ALA A 89 10.63 -41.71 -6.09
CA ALA A 89 11.12 -42.77 -5.21
C ALA A 89 12.62 -43.04 -5.39
N THR A 90 13.32 -43.42 -4.31
CA THR A 90 14.18 -44.64 -4.19
C THR A 90 14.72 -44.77 -2.74
N GLN A 91 14.19 -45.77 -2.01
CA GLN A 91 14.76 -46.67 -0.98
C GLN A 91 15.62 -46.16 0.23
N THR A 92 15.20 -46.62 1.41
CA THR A 92 15.67 -46.60 2.83
C THR A 92 17.08 -47.23 3.06
N PRO A 93 17.73 -47.20 4.28
CA PRO A 93 17.38 -46.57 5.57
C PRO A 93 18.50 -45.83 6.36
N ALA A 94 18.08 -45.19 7.47
CA ALA A 94 18.84 -44.83 8.67
C ALA A 94 19.69 -43.53 8.69
N ALA A 95 19.05 -42.43 9.06
CA ALA A 95 19.39 -41.64 10.25
C ALA A 95 18.31 -40.57 10.45
N GLY A 96 17.56 -40.68 11.53
CA GLY A 96 16.57 -39.67 11.91
C GLY A 96 17.26 -38.36 12.26
N ILE A 97 17.22 -37.40 11.35
CA ILE A 97 17.27 -35.98 11.67
C ILE A 97 16.16 -35.37 10.82
N GLY A 98 14.93 -35.43 11.36
CA GLY A 98 13.86 -34.60 10.85
C GLY A 98 14.35 -33.18 10.97
N SER A 99 14.67 -32.55 9.84
CA SER A 99 14.96 -31.12 9.78
C SER A 99 13.69 -30.40 10.21
N ALA A 100 13.53 -30.22 11.51
CA ALA A 100 12.48 -29.45 12.14
C ALA A 100 12.73 -27.99 11.79
N GLY A 101 12.40 -27.62 10.55
CA GLY A 101 12.42 -26.23 10.13
C GLY A 101 11.49 -25.46 11.05
N SER A 102 11.99 -24.38 11.62
CA SER A 102 11.17 -23.42 12.35
C SER A 102 10.79 -22.29 11.41
N ALA A 103 9.51 -21.94 11.39
CA ALA A 103 9.04 -20.69 10.82
C ALA A 103 9.15 -19.57 11.86
N HIS A 104 9.40 -18.36 11.36
CA HIS A 104 9.39 -17.14 12.15
C HIS A 104 8.31 -16.22 11.61
N LEU A 105 7.42 -15.74 12.49
CA LEU A 105 6.43 -14.72 12.19
C LEU A 105 6.75 -13.46 12.99
N TYR A 106 7.02 -12.36 12.30
CA TYR A 106 7.31 -11.07 12.91
C TYR A 106 6.07 -10.19 12.90
N MET A 107 5.65 -9.70 14.06
CA MET A 107 4.50 -8.82 14.26
C MET A 107 4.92 -7.63 15.13
N GLY A 108 5.23 -6.50 14.50
CA GLY A 108 5.80 -5.35 15.21
C GLY A 108 7.14 -5.69 15.86
N GLY A 109 7.23 -5.57 17.19
CA GLY A 109 8.41 -5.95 17.99
C GLY A 109 8.42 -7.41 18.46
N ILE A 110 7.41 -8.22 18.10
CA ILE A 110 7.25 -9.61 18.54
C ILE A 110 7.72 -10.55 17.43
N CYS A 111 8.56 -11.52 17.77
CA CYS A 111 8.93 -12.64 16.91
C CYS A 111 8.32 -13.93 17.48
N LEU A 112 7.40 -14.56 16.74
CA LEU A 112 6.88 -15.88 17.05
C LEU A 112 7.68 -16.92 16.26
N GLN A 113 8.37 -17.80 16.98
CA GLN A 113 9.03 -18.96 16.42
C GLN A 113 8.16 -20.20 16.66
N PHE A 114 7.88 -20.96 15.61
CA PHE A 114 7.11 -22.20 15.72
C PHE A 114 7.60 -23.25 14.71
N PRO A 115 7.43 -24.55 14.99
CA PRO A 115 7.81 -25.59 14.05
C PRO A 115 6.90 -25.55 12.81
N LEU A 116 7.46 -25.86 11.64
CA LEU A 116 6.68 -25.98 10.38
C LEU A 116 5.59 -27.07 10.44
N SER A 117 5.67 -27.97 11.42
CA SER A 117 4.67 -29.01 11.67
C SER A 117 3.54 -28.56 12.62
N ILE A 118 3.48 -27.29 13.01
CA ILE A 118 2.41 -26.78 13.88
C ILE A 118 1.05 -26.93 13.18
N ASP A 119 0.04 -27.40 13.89
CA ASP A 119 -1.32 -27.41 13.37
C ASP A 119 -1.96 -26.02 13.43
N GLU A 120 -2.97 -25.81 12.59
CA GLU A 120 -3.64 -24.52 12.45
C GLU A 120 -4.27 -24.03 13.76
N VAL A 121 -4.81 -24.93 14.58
CA VAL A 121 -5.50 -24.57 15.83
C VAL A 121 -4.50 -24.03 16.84
N ASP A 122 -3.33 -24.65 16.96
CA ASP A 122 -2.27 -24.21 17.86
C ASP A 122 -1.56 -22.95 17.36
N LEU A 123 -1.40 -22.77 16.04
CA LEU A 123 -0.90 -21.51 15.47
C LEU A 123 -1.86 -20.34 15.75
N LEU A 124 -3.19 -20.57 15.64
CA LEU A 124 -4.19 -19.55 15.97
C LEU A 124 -4.16 -19.16 17.44
N LYS A 125 -3.89 -20.10 18.36
CA LYS A 125 -3.70 -19.79 19.78
C LYS A 125 -2.50 -18.89 20.00
N LEU A 126 -1.36 -19.19 19.36
CA LEU A 126 -0.15 -18.36 19.44
C LEU A 126 -0.40 -16.93 18.94
N ILE A 127 -1.10 -16.78 17.82
CA ILE A 127 -1.44 -15.47 17.25
C ILE A 127 -2.37 -14.69 18.19
N ARG A 128 -3.37 -15.34 18.80
CA ARG A 128 -4.28 -14.69 19.76
C ARG A 128 -3.56 -14.16 21.00
N VAL A 129 -2.58 -14.90 21.51
CA VAL A 129 -1.79 -14.47 22.70
C VAL A 129 -0.87 -13.31 22.34
N ALA A 130 -0.25 -13.32 21.16
CA ALA A 130 0.66 -12.27 20.73
C ALA A 130 -0.04 -10.96 20.33
N GLY A 131 -1.34 -10.99 20.06
CA GLY A 131 -2.15 -9.83 19.68
C GLY A 131 -2.87 -9.12 20.83
N GLN A 132 -2.65 -9.52 22.08
CA GLN A 132 -3.12 -8.81 23.29
C GLN A 132 -2.09 -7.78 23.74
#